data_AF-A0A6L5PIR3-F1
#
_entry.id   AF-A0A6L5PIR3-F1
#
_cell.length_a   1.000
_cell.length_b   1.000
_cell.length_c   1.000
_cell.angle_alpha   90.00
_cell.angle_beta   90.00
_cell.angle_gamma   90.00
#
_symmetry.space_group_name_H-M   'P 1'
#
loop_
_entity.id
_entity.type
_entity.pdbx_description
1 polymer ?
#
loop_
_entity_poly.entity_id
_entity_poly.type
_entity_poly.pdbx_seq_one_letter_code
_entity_poly.pdbx_strand_id
1 'polypeptide(L)' 'MTDVEYHRSRYDVPKKKGFMGVSYPVLIVCLMVVSILFALLIFFVQQSKFKLKEFNYVDESVEVELVAVSDTHR' A
#
# COMPACT_ATOMS: atom_id res chain seq x y z
N MET A 1 -34.64 30.27 36.04
CA MET A 1 -34.47 29.83 34.65
C MET A 1 -34.39 28.31 34.73
N THR A 2 -35.51 27.64 34.47
CA THR A 2 -35.59 26.18 34.62
C THR A 2 -34.83 25.52 33.49
N ASP A 3 -33.90 24.65 33.84
CA ASP A 3 -33.12 23.80 32.94
C ASP A 3 -34.05 22.69 32.41
N VAL A 4 -34.82 23.02 31.37
CA VAL A 4 -35.76 22.06 30.78
C VAL A 4 -34.98 21.29 29.73
N GLU A 5 -34.53 20.09 30.09
CA GLU A 5 -33.84 19.19 29.17
C GLU A 5 -34.78 18.87 28.00
N TYR A 6 -34.43 19.37 26.82
CA TYR A 6 -35.24 19.26 25.63
C TYR A 6 -35.29 17.80 25.17
N HIS A 7 -36.39 17.12 25.45
CA HIS A 7 -36.69 15.84 24.83
C HIS A 7 -37.15 16.09 23.39
N ARG A 8 -36.30 15.70 22.43
CA ARG A 8 -36.56 15.79 20.99
C ARG A 8 -37.99 15.36 20.66
N SER A 9 -38.76 16.25 20.04
CA SER A 9 -40.16 15.98 19.76
C SER A 9 -40.29 14.90 18.69
N ARG A 10 -41.35 14.07 18.78
CA ARG A 10 -41.66 13.04 17.78
C ARG A 10 -41.87 13.61 16.37
N TYR A 11 -42.17 14.90 16.28
CA TYR A 11 -42.44 15.62 15.04
C TYR A 11 -41.26 16.49 14.58
N ASP A 12 -40.11 16.42 15.27
CA ASP A 12 -38.92 17.13 14.81
C ASP A 12 -38.45 16.57 13.47
N VAL A 13 -38.29 17.48 12.52
CA VAL A 13 -37.88 17.17 11.16
C VAL A 13 -36.66 16.24 11.19
N PRO A 14 -36.68 15.11 10.46
CA PRO A 14 -35.53 14.21 10.45
C PRO A 14 -34.29 14.97 9.99
N LYS A 15 -33.20 14.89 10.77
CA LYS A 15 -31.91 15.46 10.38
C LYS A 15 -31.59 15.00 8.96
N LYS A 16 -31.16 15.92 8.10
CA LYS A 16 -30.74 15.60 6.73
C LYS A 16 -29.63 14.55 6.81
N LYS A 17 -29.99 13.31 6.55
CA LYS A 17 -29.03 12.22 6.39
C LYS A 17 -28.46 12.36 4.97
N GLY A 18 -27.14 12.26 4.83
CA GLY A 18 -26.52 12.29 3.51
C GLY A 18 -26.78 10.99 2.74
N PHE A 19 -25.94 10.70 1.75
CA PHE A 19 -26.05 9.51 0.93
C PHE A 19 -26.07 8.23 1.79
N MET A 20 -27.08 7.36 1.58
CA MET A 20 -27.28 6.11 2.33
C MET A 20 -27.28 6.25 3.86
N GLY A 21 -27.73 7.40 4.40
CA GLY A 21 -27.78 7.58 5.84
C GLY A 21 -26.50 8.17 6.46
N VAL A 22 -25.44 8.34 5.67
CA VAL A 22 -24.11 8.78 6.11
C VAL A 22 -23.82 10.18 5.57
N SER A 23 -23.11 11.01 6.34
CA SER A 23 -22.77 12.36 5.91
C SER A 23 -21.68 12.33 4.81
N TYR A 24 -21.77 13.25 3.85
CA TYR A 24 -20.79 13.36 2.75
C TYR A 24 -19.32 13.51 3.21
N PRO A 25 -18.99 14.28 4.27
CA PRO A 25 -17.62 14.36 4.77
C PRO A 25 -17.07 13.00 5.22
N VAL A 26 -17.90 12.19 5.86
CA VAL A 26 -17.50 10.85 6.33
C VAL A 26 -17.19 9.93 5.14
N LEU A 27 -17.97 10.02 4.06
CA LEU A 27 -17.72 9.25 2.84
C LEU A 27 -16.40 9.65 2.18
N ILE A 28 -16.10 10.95 2.09
CA ILE A 28 -14.85 11.46 1.51
C ILE A 28 -13.64 10.98 2.33
N VAL A 29 -13.72 11.10 3.66
CA VAL A 29 -12.64 10.64 4.56
C VAL A 29 -12.45 9.13 4.43
N CYS A 30 -13.54 8.35 4.37
CA CYS A 30 -13.45 6.91 4.19
C CYS A 30 -12.74 6.54 2.87
N LEU A 31 -13.12 7.17 1.76
CA LEU A 31 -12.50 6.96 0.46
C LEU A 31 -11.01 7.32 0.48
N MET A 32 -10.66 8.47 1.07
CA MET A 32 -9.26 8.90 1.26
C MET A 32 -8.44 7.89 2.05
N VAL A 33 -8.96 7.36 3.16
CA VAL A 33 -8.23 6.39 3.98
C VAL A 33 -8.01 5.09 3.22
N VAL A 34 -9.04 4.58 2.52
CA VAL A 34 -8.93 3.35 1.74
C VAL A 34 -7.93 3.51 0.59
N SER A 35 -7.91 4.65 -0.09
CA SER A 35 -6.97 4.89 -1.19
C SER A 35 -5.51 4.97 -0.68
N ILE A 36 -5.28 5.60 0.48
CA ILE A 36 -3.95 5.64 1.11
C ILE A 36 -3.48 4.23 1.48
N LEU A 37 -4.33 3.41 2.09
CA LEU A 37 -4.00 2.03 2.43
C LEU A 37 -3.63 1.21 1.19
N PHE A 38 -4.38 1.37 0.09
CA PHE A 38 -4.05 0.73 -1.18
C PHE A 38 -2.71 1.21 -1.75
N ALA A 39 -2.42 2.51 -1.69
CA ALA A 39 -1.15 3.06 -2.16
C ALA A 39 0.04 2.49 -1.38
N LEU A 40 -0.07 2.40 -0.04
CA LEU A 40 0.95 1.80 0.80
C LEU A 40 1.15 0.32 0.49
N LEU A 41 0.07 -0.43 0.27
CA LEU A 41 0.13 -1.85 -0.08
C LEU A 41 0.82 -2.04 -1.43
N ILE A 42 0.45 -1.25 -2.45
CA ILE A 42 1.09 -1.30 -3.76
C ILE A 42 2.58 -0.98 -3.64
N PHE A 43 2.93 0.08 -2.91
CA PHE A 43 4.33 0.45 -2.67
C PHE A 43 5.12 -0.71 -2.03
N PHE A 44 4.58 -1.33 -0.99
CA PHE A 44 5.19 -2.49 -0.34
C PHE A 44 5.38 -3.68 -1.28
N VAL A 45 4.37 -3.99 -2.11
CA VAL A 45 4.44 -5.06 -3.10
C VAL A 45 5.52 -4.78 -4.15
N GLN A 46 5.64 -3.54 -4.63
CA GLN A 46 6.69 -3.16 -5.58
C GLN A 46 8.07 -3.36 -4.96
N GLN A 47 8.29 -2.88 -3.72
CA GLN A 47 9.56 -3.08 -2.99
C GLN A 47 9.91 -4.57 -2.82
N SER A 48 8.92 -5.40 -2.51
CA SER A 48 9.11 -6.85 -2.36
C SER A 48 9.50 -7.51 -3.69
N LYS A 49 8.90 -7.08 -4.81
CA LYS A 49 9.27 -7.56 -6.14
C LYS A 49 10.67 -7.14 -6.55
N PHE A 50 11.13 -5.95 -6.18
CA PHE A 50 12.51 -5.52 -6.42
C PHE A 50 13.52 -6.37 -5.66
N LYS A 51 13.26 -6.68 -4.38
CA LYS A 51 14.13 -7.55 -3.58
C LYS A 51 14.23 -8.98 -4.12
N LEU A 52 13.16 -9.53 -4.68
CA LEU A 52 13.19 -10.85 -5.34
C LEU A 52 13.85 -10.81 -6.73
N LYS A 53 14.04 -9.62 -7.30
CA LYS A 53 14.67 -9.40 -8.61
C LYS A 53 16.15 -9.01 -8.50
N GLU A 54 16.70 -8.89 -7.29
CA GLU A 54 18.12 -9.09 -7.04
C GLU A 54 18.43 -10.57 -7.31
N PHE A 55 18.39 -10.93 -8.59
CA PHE A 55 19.11 -12.09 -9.08
C PHE A 55 20.55 -11.84 -8.66
N ASN A 56 20.98 -12.57 -7.64
CA ASN A 56 22.39 -12.83 -7.41
C ASN A 56 22.92 -13.48 -8.69
N TYR A 57 23.27 -12.66 -9.67
CA TYR A 57 24.31 -12.95 -10.62
C TYR A 57 25.62 -12.89 -9.82
N VAL A 58 25.76 -13.81 -8.86
CA VAL A 58 27.10 -14.25 -8.50
C VAL A 58 27.54 -14.92 -9.79
N ASP A 59 28.39 -14.20 -10.50
CA ASP A 59 29.08 -14.65 -11.68
C ASP A 59 29.98 -15.83 -11.25
N GLU A 60 29.39 -17.01 -11.09
CA GLU A 60 30.13 -18.27 -10.89
C GLU A 60 30.78 -18.75 -12.20
N SER A 61 30.89 -17.88 -13.21
CA SER A 61 31.58 -18.15 -14.47
C SER A 61 32.78 -17.24 -14.74
N VAL A 62 33.22 -16.43 -13.76
CA VAL A 62 34.45 -15.64 -13.89
C VAL A 62 35.63 -16.57 -14.24
N GLU A 63 36.11 -16.37 -15.46
CA GLU A 63 37.21 -17.03 -16.14
C GLU A 63 38.50 -17.02 -15.31
N VAL A 64 39.19 -18.17 -15.21
CA VAL A 64 40.60 -18.20 -14.80
C VAL A 64 41.40 -19.17 -15.68
N GLU A 65 42.23 -18.51 -16.50
CA GLU A 65 43.52 -18.93 -17.05
C GLU A 65 43.58 -19.97 -18.18
N LEU A 66 43.70 -19.42 -19.38
CA LEU A 66 44.49 -19.94 -20.49
C LEU A 66 45.88 -20.36 -20.01
N VAL A 67 46.05 -21.61 -19.54
CA VAL A 67 47.39 -22.19 -19.44
C VAL A 67 47.83 -22.55 -20.84
N ALA A 68 48.64 -21.67 -21.42
CA ALA A 68 49.55 -22.01 -22.49
C ALA A 68 50.45 -23.16 -22.01
N VAL A 69 50.03 -24.42 -22.24
CA VAL A 69 50.98 -25.53 -22.36
C VAL A 69 51.48 -25.54 -23.80
N SER A 70 52.12 -24.44 -24.16
CA SER A 70 53.24 -24.45 -25.09
C SER A 70 54.44 -24.98 -24.31
N ASP A 71 54.51 -26.29 -24.10
CA ASP A 71 55.73 -27.00 -23.72
C ASP A 71 55.53 -28.50 -23.97
N THR A 72 55.99 -29.00 -25.12
CA THR A 72 57.32 -29.63 -25.29
C THR A 72 57.44 -31.03 -24.68
N HIS A 73 56.91 -32.05 -25.37
CA HIS A 73 57.46 -33.42 -25.43
C HIS A 73 56.88 -34.04 -26.72
N ARG A 74 57.60 -34.13 -27.84
CA ARG A 74 58.66 -35.12 -28.11
C ARG A 74 58.30 -36.51 -27.63
#